data_AF-A0A3N2IMF7-F1
#
_entry.id   AF-A0A3N2IMF7-F1
#
_cell.length_a   1.000
_cell.length_b   1.000
_cell.length_c   1.000
_cell.angle_alpha   90.00
_cell.angle_beta   90.00
_cell.angle_gamma   90.00
#
_symmetry.space_group_name_H-M   'P 1'
#
loop_
_entity.id
_entity.type
_entity.pdbx_description
1 polymer ?
#
loop_
_entity_poly.entity_id
_entity_poly.type
_entity_poly.pdbx_seq_one_letter_code
_entity_poly.pdbx_strand_id
1 'polypeptide(L)'
;MPRDITILSPHVVDALDLATAARAVDESFGVREIDGGDALQVFAAGGEAVLTVWTASELTVEGEVERLLPDPPAVTLPVFWIDAAAPLGPEGERGVSVALRLALGVEATCIVEDD
;
A
#
# COMPACT_ATOMS: atom_id res chain seq x y z
N MET A 1 -11.04 -0.79 -13.47
CA MET A 1 -10.86 -1.64 -12.26
C MET A 1 -10.37 -0.74 -11.13
N PRO A 2 -10.36 -1.14 -9.85
CA PRO A 2 -9.56 -0.39 -8.86
C PRO A 2 -8.11 -0.28 -9.36
N ARG A 3 -7.38 0.74 -8.88
CA ARG A 3 -5.96 0.89 -9.19
C ARG A 3 -5.20 -0.12 -8.36
N ASP A 4 -4.43 -0.96 -9.02
CA ASP A 4 -3.61 -1.97 -8.36
C ASP A 4 -2.27 -1.32 -7.96
N ILE A 5 -1.86 -1.58 -6.72
CA ILE A 5 -0.70 -0.94 -6.11
C ILE A 5 0.15 -2.04 -5.48
N THR A 6 1.43 -2.08 -5.84
CA THR A 6 2.43 -2.95 -5.19
C THR A 6 3.35 -2.11 -4.33
N ILE A 7 3.52 -2.47 -3.06
CA ILE A 7 4.48 -1.85 -2.15
C ILE A 7 5.56 -2.88 -1.79
N LEU A 8 6.81 -2.55 -2.07
CA LEU A 8 7.99 -3.35 -1.73
C LEU A 8 8.70 -2.70 -0.54
N SER A 9 8.39 -3.20 0.67
CA SER A 9 8.81 -2.60 1.93
C SER A 9 9.97 -3.35 2.59
N PRO A 10 10.90 -2.67 3.31
CA PRO A 10 11.93 -3.35 4.09
C PRO A 10 11.39 -4.03 5.36
N HIS A 11 10.14 -3.78 5.74
CA HIS A 11 9.48 -4.38 6.91
C HIS A 11 7.97 -4.54 6.69
N VAL A 12 7.32 -5.36 7.53
CA VAL A 12 5.86 -5.45 7.56
C VAL A 12 5.28 -4.12 8.03
N VAL A 13 4.40 -3.55 7.21
CA VAL A 13 3.65 -2.33 7.53
C VAL A 13 2.54 -2.66 8.52
N ASP A 14 2.36 -1.84 9.55
CA ASP A 14 1.28 -1.97 10.51
C ASP A 14 0.20 -0.86 10.39
N ALA A 15 -0.80 -0.93 11.27
CA ALA A 15 -1.89 0.04 11.29
C ALA A 15 -1.44 1.46 11.67
N LEU A 16 -0.36 1.61 12.46
CA LEU A 16 0.17 2.91 12.85
C LEU A 16 0.93 3.55 11.69
N ASP A 17 1.72 2.79 10.94
CA ASP A 17 2.39 3.25 9.73
C ASP A 17 1.36 3.78 8.73
N LEU A 18 0.32 2.98 8.48
CA LEU A 18 -0.76 3.33 7.57
C LEU A 18 -1.56 4.56 8.06
N ALA A 19 -1.85 4.64 9.36
CA ALA A 19 -2.55 5.79 9.94
C ALA A 19 -1.71 7.08 9.86
N THR A 20 -0.40 6.96 10.05
CA THR A 20 0.54 8.08 9.94
C THR A 20 0.58 8.60 8.50
N ALA A 21 0.70 7.70 7.52
CA ALA A 21 0.65 8.05 6.11
C ALA A 21 -0.69 8.67 5.70
N ALA A 22 -1.81 8.08 6.16
CA ALA A 22 -3.15 8.56 5.86
C ALA A 22 -3.38 9.99 6.38
N ARG A 23 -3.01 10.27 7.64
CA ARG A 23 -3.15 11.60 8.25
C ARG A 23 -2.26 12.66 7.65
N ALA A 24 -1.12 12.26 7.07
CA ALA A 24 -0.26 13.18 6.32
C ALA A 24 -0.88 13.64 4.99
N VAL A 25 -1.85 12.89 4.46
CA VAL A 25 -2.66 13.28 3.29
C VAL A 25 -3.90 14.06 3.72
N ASP A 26 -4.62 13.56 4.72
CA ASP A 26 -5.79 14.22 5.30
C ASP A 26 -5.99 13.79 6.77
N GLU A 27 -5.98 14.76 7.69
CA GLU A 27 -6.09 14.49 9.13
C GLU A 27 -7.40 13.78 9.53
N SER A 28 -8.45 13.85 8.69
CA SER A 28 -9.74 13.19 8.92
C SER A 28 -9.76 11.71 8.56
N PHE A 29 -8.71 11.19 7.91
CA PHE A 29 -8.63 9.79 7.54
C PHE A 29 -8.45 8.86 8.75
N GLY A 30 -9.18 7.75 8.71
CA GLY A 30 -9.10 6.66 9.66
C GLY A 30 -8.52 5.39 9.03
N VAL A 31 -8.09 4.46 9.88
CA VAL A 31 -7.69 3.10 9.49
C VAL A 31 -8.54 2.10 10.25
N ARG A 32 -9.00 1.06 9.57
CA ARG A 32 -9.72 -0.07 10.16
C ARG A 32 -9.18 -1.38 9.63
N GLU A 33 -9.31 -2.42 10.45
CA GLU A 33 -9.13 -3.80 10.02
C GLU A 33 -10.37 -4.27 9.24
N ILE A 34 -10.15 -5.03 8.18
CA ILE A 34 -11.20 -5.72 7.41
C ILE A 34 -10.81 -7.18 7.22
N ASP A 35 -11.73 -7.99 6.67
CA ASP A 35 -11.49 -9.38 6.32
C ASP A 35 -10.92 -10.23 7.48
N GLY A 36 -11.31 -9.91 8.72
CA GLY A 36 -10.88 -10.65 9.91
C GLY A 36 -9.40 -10.52 10.26
N GLY A 37 -8.72 -9.47 9.77
CA GLY A 37 -7.30 -9.24 10.03
C GLY A 37 -6.42 -9.33 8.79
N ASP A 38 -6.96 -9.82 7.68
CA ASP A 38 -6.19 -10.08 6.47
C ASP A 38 -5.90 -8.81 5.63
N ALA A 39 -6.53 -7.69 5.99
CA ALA A 39 -6.26 -6.39 5.38
C ALA A 39 -6.55 -5.20 6.31
N LEU A 40 -5.86 -4.10 6.04
CA LEU A 40 -6.11 -2.79 6.61
C LEU A 40 -6.70 -1.86 5.55
N GLN A 41 -7.69 -1.08 5.93
CA GLN A 41 -8.35 -0.12 5.04
C GLN A 41 -8.31 1.29 5.60
N VAL A 42 -7.82 2.21 4.79
CA VAL A 42 -7.94 3.66 4.98
C VAL A 42 -9.32 4.10 4.52
N PHE A 43 -9.99 4.94 5.31
CA PHE A 43 -11.31 5.47 4.98
C PHE A 43 -11.43 6.96 5.29
N ALA A 44 -12.27 7.65 4.51
CA ALA A 44 -12.61 9.06 4.69
C ALA A 44 -13.63 9.26 5.82
N ALA A 45 -13.87 10.51 6.23
CA ALA A 45 -14.79 10.81 7.34
C ALA A 45 -16.24 10.29 7.15
N GLY A 46 -16.70 10.08 5.91
CA GLY A 46 -18.01 9.49 5.60
C GLY A 46 -18.01 7.94 5.60
N GLY A 47 -16.86 7.32 5.82
CA GLY A 47 -16.68 5.86 5.81
C GLY A 47 -16.32 5.28 4.44
N GLU A 48 -16.16 6.11 3.41
CA GLU A 48 -15.75 5.69 2.08
C GLU A 48 -14.33 5.13 2.10
N ALA A 49 -14.12 3.99 1.44
CA ALA A 49 -12.80 3.40 1.32
C ALA A 49 -11.90 4.27 0.42
N VAL A 50 -10.64 4.41 0.83
CA VAL A 50 -9.63 5.23 0.16
C VAL A 50 -8.47 4.36 -0.31
N LEU A 51 -8.00 3.44 0.52
CA LEU A 51 -6.92 2.49 0.19
C LEU A 51 -7.15 1.21 0.99
N THR A 52 -7.05 0.05 0.36
CA THR A 52 -6.98 -1.24 1.05
C THR A 52 -5.56 -1.78 0.89
N VAL A 53 -4.98 -2.31 1.96
CA VAL A 53 -3.63 -2.89 2.03
C VAL A 53 -3.76 -4.29 2.62
N TRP A 54 -3.27 -5.31 1.90
CA TRP A 54 -3.31 -6.70 2.33
C TRP A 54 -2.06 -7.11 3.10
N THR A 55 -2.11 -8.29 3.72
CA THR A 55 -0.99 -8.86 4.46
C THR A 55 0.28 -9.01 3.59
N ALA A 56 1.42 -8.74 4.22
CA ALA A 56 2.71 -8.81 3.56
C ALA A 56 3.16 -10.26 3.30
N SER A 57 3.78 -10.49 2.15
CA SER A 57 4.53 -11.72 1.83
C SER A 57 6.03 -11.43 1.80
N GLU A 58 6.82 -12.14 2.61
CA GLU A 58 8.28 -11.98 2.62
C GLU A 58 8.91 -12.67 1.40
N LEU A 59 9.64 -11.92 0.59
CA LEU A 59 10.43 -12.40 -0.52
C LEU A 59 11.90 -12.45 -0.12
N THR A 60 12.50 -13.63 -0.26
CA THR A 60 13.90 -13.92 0.14
C THR A 60 14.75 -14.43 -1.02
N VAL A 61 14.15 -14.67 -2.18
CA VAL A 61 14.78 -15.31 -3.35
C VAL A 61 15.12 -14.24 -4.39
N GLU A 62 16.39 -14.20 -4.81
CA GLU A 62 16.86 -13.34 -5.91
C GLU A 62 16.10 -13.67 -7.21
N GLY A 63 15.74 -12.64 -7.99
CA GLY A 63 15.03 -12.81 -9.26
C GLY A 63 13.49 -12.89 -9.13
N GLU A 64 12.94 -13.03 -7.93
CA GLU A 64 11.49 -13.20 -7.75
C GLU A 64 10.72 -11.91 -8.07
N VAL A 65 11.28 -10.74 -7.72
CA VAL A 65 10.67 -9.44 -8.04
C VAL A 65 10.69 -9.22 -9.56
N GLU A 66 11.78 -9.57 -10.23
CA GLU A 66 11.95 -9.50 -11.68
C GLU A 66 11.03 -10.45 -12.45
N ARG A 67 10.65 -11.56 -11.82
CA ARG A 67 9.68 -12.51 -12.38
C ARG A 67 8.24 -12.00 -12.25
N LEU A 68 7.94 -11.24 -11.20
CA LEU A 68 6.60 -10.78 -10.86
C LEU A 68 6.23 -9.44 -11.51
N LEU A 69 7.21 -8.55 -11.71
CA LEU A 69 6.98 -7.21 -12.25
C LEU A 69 7.54 -7.05 -13.66
N PRO A 70 6.82 -6.36 -14.58
CA PRO A 70 7.31 -6.12 -15.94
C PRO A 70 8.50 -5.16 -16.00
N ASP A 71 8.57 -4.19 -15.08
CA ASP A 71 9.68 -3.24 -14.93
C ASP A 71 10.12 -3.21 -13.45
N PRO A 72 10.92 -4.22 -13.02
CA PRO A 72 11.21 -4.42 -11.61
C PRO A 72 12.17 -3.35 -11.07
N PRO A 73 11.85 -2.71 -9.93
CA PRO A 73 12.79 -1.83 -9.26
C PRO A 73 13.93 -2.63 -8.59
N ALA A 74 15.08 -1.97 -8.41
CA ALA A 74 16.14 -2.55 -7.60
C ALA A 74 15.75 -2.55 -6.12
N VAL A 75 15.77 -3.73 -5.49
CA VAL A 75 15.46 -3.91 -4.05
C VAL A 75 16.55 -4.71 -3.36
N THR A 76 16.67 -4.53 -2.04
CA THR A 76 17.53 -5.37 -1.19
C THR A 76 16.66 -6.46 -0.56
N LEU A 77 17.13 -7.71 -0.59
CA LEU A 77 16.45 -8.82 0.05
C LEU A 77 16.91 -8.99 1.52
N PRO A 78 16.03 -9.45 2.43
CA PRO A 78 14.61 -9.74 2.20
C PRO A 78 13.78 -8.46 1.98
N VAL A 79 12.70 -8.58 1.21
CA VAL A 79 11.73 -7.50 0.99
C VAL A 79 10.32 -8.03 1.24
N PHE A 80 9.44 -7.19 1.77
CA PHE A 80 8.04 -7.52 2.01
C PHE A 80 7.20 -6.99 0.84
N TRP A 81 6.64 -7.92 0.07
CA TRP A 81 5.66 -7.63 -0.97
C TRP A 81 4.30 -7.41 -0.34
N ILE A 82 3.69 -6.27 -0.62
CA ILE A 82 2.39 -5.88 -0.08
C ILE A 82 1.52 -5.45 -1.26
N ASP A 83 0.42 -6.17 -1.44
CA ASP A 83 -0.62 -5.77 -2.38
C ASP A 83 -1.50 -4.69 -1.74
N ALA A 84 -1.91 -3.72 -2.55
CA ALA A 84 -2.82 -2.67 -2.16
C ALA A 84 -3.70 -2.27 -3.35
N ALA A 85 -4.87 -1.69 -3.06
CA ALA A 85 -5.79 -1.23 -4.09
C ALA A 85 -6.48 0.07 -3.66
N ALA A 86 -6.56 1.00 -4.60
CA ALA A 86 -7.34 2.23 -4.44
C ALA A 86 -8.58 2.19 -5.35
N PRO A 87 -9.75 2.71 -4.93
CA PRO A 87 -10.90 2.80 -5.80
C PRO A 87 -10.63 3.72 -7.00
N LEU A 88 -11.54 3.78 -7.96
CA LEU A 88 -11.50 4.79 -9.01
C LEU A 88 -12.00 6.15 -8.52
N GLY A 89 -11.64 7.19 -9.26
CA GLY A 89 -12.10 8.56 -8.99
C GLY A 89 -11.31 9.26 -7.87
N PRO A 90 -11.87 10.35 -7.30
CA PRO A 90 -11.13 11.24 -6.39
C PRO A 90 -10.61 10.57 -5.11
N GLU A 91 -11.41 9.70 -4.49
CA GLU A 91 -10.95 8.95 -3.30
C GLU A 91 -9.81 8.00 -3.64
N GLY A 92 -9.82 7.46 -4.87
CA GLY A 92 -8.72 6.69 -5.41
C GLY A 92 -7.40 7.43 -5.52
N GLU A 93 -7.45 8.66 -6.02
CA GLU A 93 -6.27 9.53 -6.15
C GLU A 93 -5.69 9.89 -4.77
N ARG A 94 -6.57 10.08 -3.77
CA ARG A 94 -6.16 10.23 -2.37
C ARG A 94 -5.55 8.93 -1.84
N GLY A 95 -6.12 7.77 -2.18
CA GLY A 95 -5.56 6.45 -1.85
C GLY A 95 -4.15 6.23 -2.38
N VAL A 96 -3.92 6.54 -3.66
CA VAL A 96 -2.58 6.53 -4.26
C VAL A 96 -1.64 7.47 -3.52
N SER A 97 -2.11 8.67 -3.15
CA SER A 97 -1.31 9.60 -2.35
C SER A 97 -0.94 9.03 -0.98
N VAL A 98 -1.85 8.29 -0.33
CA VAL A 98 -1.57 7.60 0.94
C VAL A 98 -0.54 6.48 0.74
N ALA A 99 -0.66 5.65 -0.30
CA ALA A 99 0.31 4.59 -0.60
C ALA A 99 1.72 5.16 -0.86
N LEU A 100 1.83 6.24 -1.63
CA LEU A 100 3.10 6.93 -1.87
C LEU A 100 3.68 7.53 -0.59
N ARG A 101 2.84 8.09 0.28
CA ARG A 101 3.27 8.62 1.59
C ARG A 101 3.72 7.54 2.55
N LEU A 102 3.02 6.41 2.56
CA LEU A 102 3.41 5.24 3.32
C LEU A 102 4.79 4.78 2.87
N ALA A 103 4.96 4.57 1.56
CA ALA A 103 6.22 4.11 1.02
C ALA A 103 7.39 5.05 1.32
N LEU A 104 7.18 6.36 1.23
CA LEU A 104 8.18 7.34 1.66
C LEU A 104 8.51 7.23 3.17
N GLY A 105 7.50 7.03 4.01
CA GLY A 105 7.67 6.92 5.46
C GLY A 105 8.39 5.66 5.92
N VAL A 106 8.24 4.56 5.17
CA VAL A 106 8.82 3.24 5.48
C VAL A 106 10.01 2.88 4.59
N GLU A 107 10.51 3.82 3.79
CA GLU A 107 11.60 3.61 2.83
C GLU A 107 11.33 2.46 1.84
N ALA A 108 10.06 2.31 1.44
CA ALA A 108 9.59 1.32 0.49
C ALA A 108 9.53 1.86 -0.95
N THR A 109 9.47 0.95 -1.91
CA THR A 109 9.11 1.29 -3.30
C THR A 109 7.60 1.10 -3.49
N CYS A 110 6.92 2.08 -4.09
CA CYS A 110 5.51 2.01 -4.44
C CYS A 110 5.35 2.04 -5.96
N ILE A 111 4.67 1.03 -6.49
CA ILE A 111 4.34 0.87 -7.90
C ILE A 111 2.84 0.99 -8.02
N VAL A 112 2.38 1.88 -8.91
CA VAL A 112 0.95 2.11 -9.15
C VAL A 112 0.68 1.72 -10.59
N GLU A 113 -0.26 0.80 -10.77
CA GLU A 113 -0.71 0.32 -12.07
C GLU A 113 -2.11 0.92 -12.34
N ASP A 114 -2.15 1.84 -13.30
CA ASP A 114 -3.37 2.46 -13.82
C ASP A 114 -3.60 1.91 -15.23
N ASP A 115 -4.61 1.02 -15.40
CA ASP A 115 -5.10 0.52 -16.69
C ASP A 115 -5.91 1.58 -17.48
#